data_AF-A0A7V2VJQ4-F1
#
_entry.id   AF-A0A7V2VJQ4-F1
#
_cell.length_a   1.000
_cell.length_b   1.000
_cell.length_c   1.000
_cell.angle_alpha   90.00
_cell.angle_beta   90.00
_cell.angle_gamma   90.00
#
_symmetry.space_group_name_H-M   'P 1'
#
loop_
_entity.id
_entity.type
_entity.pdbx_description
1 polymer ?
#
loop_
_entity_poly.entity_id
_entity_poly.type
_entity_poly.pdbx_seq_one_letter_code
_entity_poly.pdbx_strand_id
1 'polypeptide(L)'
;MGENLVRNGGFEADWWEESSHRCVIFHTDGRVEETERENIFTPPGWTIWFRHGLPVEHDPNNPVGWAQPEVREAWITGDPVRVHSGQKALLFFTFFRIHDGGLFQQVAVEPGTRLRLTAWAHAWSNHDQGPHPDDPRWSEGEGVGYNHFYAVEGTPGLDSNAQNFTFWVGIDPTGGTDPYAETVVWGKGAHIYNAHRPVPPVEATARANRVTVFLRSRALWPFKHNDAYWDDVVLQAVAPAPWIRMTFEPSEPVVQEAVRVTVTSNVAYEDVGLQVTGPSGEVPVSSVEVGAPPDGHAWGWTFVPTETGTYHAVFTAGGDAQRPVEADVEVRLAGPVWGLPREQYARTYVLLPPGAGKEWVQAILDSGAWERYRWTIGGSADDAGIGALEDKTVIAVNPEAWSDDLEAFFRQYYPRTRYLPIRVATPEALRRRLEEM
;
A
#
# COMPACT_ATOMS: atom_id res chain seq x y z
N MET A 1 24.55 14.16 -5.45
CA MET A 1 24.36 12.71 -5.65
C MET A 1 24.21 12.11 -4.27
N GLY A 2 23.17 11.29 -4.05
CA GLY A 2 23.00 10.59 -2.78
C GLY A 2 24.14 9.60 -2.55
N GLU A 3 24.39 9.25 -1.29
CA GLU A 3 25.35 8.22 -0.92
C GLU A 3 24.91 6.86 -1.51
N ASN A 4 25.85 6.14 -2.14
CA ASN A 4 25.60 4.79 -2.61
C ASN A 4 25.66 3.84 -1.40
N LEU A 5 24.56 3.16 -1.13
CA LEU A 5 24.39 2.31 0.05
C LEU A 5 25.00 0.91 -0.12
N VAL A 6 25.32 0.47 -1.34
CA VAL A 6 26.08 -0.78 -1.55
C VAL A 6 27.57 -0.52 -1.41
N ARG A 7 28.27 -1.43 -0.73
CA ARG A 7 29.74 -1.48 -0.73
C ARG A 7 30.22 -2.04 -2.06
N ASN A 8 31.30 -1.45 -2.59
CA ASN A 8 32.00 -1.94 -3.78
C ASN A 8 31.06 -2.11 -5.00
N GLY A 9 30.18 -1.15 -5.24
CA GLY A 9 29.22 -1.20 -6.35
C GLY A 9 29.85 -1.08 -7.73
N GLY A 10 31.00 -0.42 -7.85
CA GLY A 10 31.80 -0.36 -9.09
C GLY A 10 32.87 -1.45 -9.18
N PHE A 11 32.89 -2.42 -8.27
CA PHE A 11 33.84 -3.56 -8.26
C PHE A 11 35.34 -3.21 -8.16
N GLU A 12 35.69 -1.96 -7.90
CA GLU A 12 37.05 -1.42 -7.83
C GLU A 12 37.88 -1.83 -6.61
N ALA A 13 37.27 -2.32 -5.51
CA ALA A 13 38.01 -2.75 -4.32
C ALA A 13 39.00 -3.88 -4.67
N ASP A 14 40.09 -4.06 -3.93
CA ASP A 14 41.00 -5.20 -4.16
C ASP A 14 40.31 -6.51 -3.74
N TRP A 15 40.07 -7.42 -4.69
CA TRP A 15 39.35 -8.67 -4.40
C TRP A 15 40.18 -9.61 -3.53
N TRP A 16 41.50 -9.40 -3.46
CA TRP A 16 42.39 -10.16 -2.58
C TRP A 16 42.30 -9.75 -1.11
N GLU A 17 41.70 -8.59 -0.80
CA GLU A 17 41.46 -8.16 0.59
C GLU A 17 40.61 -9.20 1.34
N GLU A 18 39.55 -9.70 0.70
CA GLU A 18 38.71 -10.77 1.25
C GLU A 18 39.08 -12.15 0.69
N SER A 19 39.68 -12.22 -0.52
CA SER A 19 40.06 -13.47 -1.20
C SER A 19 38.96 -14.55 -1.16
N SER A 20 37.71 -14.10 -1.26
CA SER A 20 36.54 -14.95 -1.00
C SER A 20 36.18 -15.77 -2.24
N HIS A 21 35.93 -17.05 -2.01
CA HIS A 21 35.37 -17.98 -2.99
C HIS A 21 33.93 -18.41 -2.67
N ARG A 22 33.31 -17.72 -1.70
CA ARG A 22 32.02 -18.09 -1.16
C ARG A 22 30.91 -17.85 -2.17
N CYS A 23 30.07 -18.86 -2.34
CA CYS A 23 28.86 -18.80 -3.16
C CYS A 23 27.69 -19.55 -2.50
N VAL A 24 26.47 -19.22 -2.94
CA VAL A 24 25.25 -19.93 -2.58
C VAL A 24 24.67 -20.62 -3.80
N ILE A 25 24.46 -21.93 -3.70
CA ILE A 25 23.92 -22.76 -4.77
C ILE A 25 22.45 -23.04 -4.47
N PHE A 26 21.59 -22.68 -5.41
CA PHE A 26 20.16 -22.98 -5.38
C PHE A 26 19.88 -24.16 -6.32
N HIS A 27 19.74 -25.35 -5.75
CA HIS A 27 19.48 -26.56 -6.54
C HIS A 27 18.03 -26.58 -7.02
N THR A 28 17.80 -27.11 -8.21
CA THR A 28 16.47 -27.25 -8.83
C THR A 28 15.49 -28.12 -8.02
N ASP A 29 15.99 -28.96 -7.11
CA ASP A 29 15.21 -29.78 -6.18
C ASP A 29 14.81 -29.05 -4.88
N GLY A 30 15.15 -27.76 -4.76
CA GLY A 30 14.85 -26.91 -3.60
C GLY A 30 15.92 -26.91 -2.52
N ARG A 31 17.00 -27.69 -2.67
CA ARG A 31 18.13 -27.64 -1.73
C ARG A 31 18.93 -26.34 -1.93
N VAL A 32 19.37 -25.75 -0.82
CA VAL A 32 20.28 -24.60 -0.81
C VAL A 32 21.60 -25.02 -0.16
N GLU A 33 22.72 -24.65 -0.77
CA GLU A 33 24.06 -24.99 -0.30
C GLU A 33 24.95 -23.74 -0.29
N GLU A 34 25.42 -23.35 0.90
CA GLU A 34 26.51 -22.37 1.02
C GLU A 34 27.85 -23.10 1.00
N THR A 35 28.75 -22.66 0.13
CA THR A 35 30.00 -23.39 -0.14
C THR A 35 31.06 -22.47 -0.77
N GLU A 36 32.22 -23.02 -1.08
CA GLU A 36 33.29 -22.35 -1.82
C GLU A 36 33.56 -23.04 -3.16
N ARG A 37 33.89 -22.25 -4.19
CA ARG A 37 34.30 -22.74 -5.50
C ARG A 37 35.53 -21.96 -5.97
N GLU A 38 36.64 -22.65 -6.20
CA GLU A 38 37.95 -22.04 -6.52
C GLU A 38 37.93 -21.13 -7.76
N ASN A 39 37.01 -21.36 -8.69
CA ASN A 39 36.85 -20.55 -9.92
C ASN A 39 35.78 -19.45 -9.81
N ILE A 40 35.25 -19.22 -8.61
CA ILE A 40 34.34 -18.11 -8.30
C ILE A 40 35.10 -17.15 -7.40
N PHE A 41 35.59 -16.04 -7.94
CA PHE A 41 36.18 -14.96 -7.17
C PHE A 41 35.06 -13.98 -6.78
N THR A 42 34.83 -13.80 -5.48
CA THR A 42 33.71 -12.99 -4.97
C THR A 42 34.20 -11.58 -4.58
N PRO A 43 33.64 -10.50 -5.15
CA PRO A 43 34.05 -9.14 -4.81
C PRO A 43 33.77 -8.81 -3.34
N PRO A 44 34.61 -8.00 -2.69
CA PRO A 44 34.40 -7.57 -1.31
C PRO A 44 32.99 -7.01 -1.08
N GLY A 45 32.34 -7.51 -0.03
CA GLY A 45 30.97 -7.13 0.33
C GLY A 45 29.84 -7.79 -0.48
N TRP A 46 30.14 -8.60 -1.49
CA TRP A 46 29.14 -9.33 -2.27
C TRP A 46 29.13 -10.82 -1.95
N THR A 47 28.07 -11.52 -2.36
CA THR A 47 28.00 -12.99 -2.40
C THR A 47 27.53 -13.45 -3.77
N ILE A 48 28.23 -14.41 -4.37
CA ILE A 48 27.83 -15.02 -5.64
C ILE A 48 26.72 -16.05 -5.39
N TRP A 49 25.74 -16.11 -6.28
CA TRP A 49 24.72 -17.15 -6.25
C TRP A 49 24.42 -17.70 -7.65
N PHE A 50 23.96 -18.93 -7.74
CA PHE A 50 23.51 -19.52 -9.01
C PHE A 50 22.55 -20.71 -8.82
N ARG A 51 21.72 -20.94 -9.84
CA ARG A 51 20.88 -22.13 -9.98
C ARG A 51 21.73 -23.32 -10.42
N HIS A 52 21.45 -24.50 -9.88
CA HIS A 52 22.15 -25.72 -10.28
C HIS A 52 21.23 -26.92 -10.48
N GLY A 53 21.47 -27.68 -11.55
CA GLY A 53 20.82 -28.97 -11.80
C GLY A 53 19.70 -28.94 -12.84
N LEU A 54 18.96 -30.05 -12.90
CA LEU A 54 17.84 -30.32 -13.82
C LEU A 54 16.50 -30.22 -13.09
N PRO A 55 15.38 -29.90 -13.77
CA PRO A 55 15.23 -29.71 -15.21
C PRO A 55 15.59 -28.30 -15.71
N VAL A 56 15.73 -28.16 -17.03
CA VAL A 56 15.78 -26.88 -17.74
C VAL A 56 14.49 -26.74 -18.53
N GLU A 57 13.69 -25.75 -18.18
CA GLU A 57 12.30 -25.66 -18.63
C GLU A 57 12.19 -25.42 -20.14
N HIS A 58 13.07 -24.59 -20.71
CA HIS A 58 13.07 -24.24 -22.14
C HIS A 58 13.91 -25.17 -23.01
N ASP A 59 14.77 -25.99 -22.41
CA ASP A 59 15.59 -27.00 -23.11
C ASP A 59 15.58 -28.33 -22.33
N PRO A 60 14.48 -29.11 -22.41
CA PRO A 60 14.34 -30.36 -21.66
C PRO A 60 15.37 -31.44 -21.99
N ASN A 61 16.08 -31.30 -23.13
CA ASN A 61 17.12 -32.23 -23.57
C ASN A 61 18.52 -31.79 -23.13
N ASN A 62 18.65 -30.69 -22.39
CA ASN A 62 19.92 -30.22 -21.88
C ASN A 62 20.56 -31.29 -20.96
N PRO A 63 21.75 -31.82 -21.28
CA PRO A 63 22.34 -32.92 -20.51
C PRO A 63 23.01 -32.44 -19.21
N VAL A 64 23.26 -31.14 -19.05
CA VAL A 64 24.02 -30.57 -17.92
C VAL A 64 23.08 -29.91 -16.91
N GLY A 65 22.03 -29.25 -17.38
CA GLY A 65 21.16 -28.44 -16.54
C GLY A 65 21.71 -27.03 -16.32
N TRP A 66 21.13 -26.33 -15.33
CA TRP A 66 21.66 -25.06 -14.85
C TRP A 66 23.06 -25.28 -14.24
N ALA A 67 24.05 -24.51 -14.70
CA ALA A 67 25.45 -24.80 -14.41
C ALA A 67 26.11 -23.78 -13.48
N GLN A 68 27.15 -24.24 -12.78
CA GLN A 68 28.06 -23.38 -12.03
C GLN A 68 28.79 -22.40 -12.98
N PRO A 69 28.82 -21.10 -12.62
CA PRO A 69 29.58 -20.09 -13.34
C PRO A 69 31.06 -20.08 -12.95
N GLU A 70 31.82 -19.33 -13.71
CA GLU A 70 33.11 -18.76 -13.32
C GLU A 70 32.94 -17.26 -13.12
N VAL A 71 33.60 -16.70 -12.11
CA VAL A 71 33.48 -15.27 -11.78
C VAL A 71 34.87 -14.71 -11.54
N ARG A 72 35.23 -13.62 -12.21
CA ARG A 72 36.54 -12.95 -12.07
C ARG A 72 36.47 -11.47 -12.45
N GLU A 73 37.58 -10.77 -12.24
CA GLU A 73 37.74 -9.38 -12.66
C GLU A 73 37.95 -9.27 -14.18
N ALA A 74 37.31 -8.28 -14.81
CA ALA A 74 37.60 -7.82 -16.16
C ALA A 74 38.34 -6.49 -16.09
N TRP A 75 39.62 -6.47 -16.45
CA TRP A 75 40.44 -5.26 -16.36
C TRP A 75 40.37 -4.43 -17.64
N ILE A 76 40.33 -3.10 -17.48
CA ILE A 76 40.29 -2.14 -18.59
C ILE A 76 41.51 -2.28 -19.52
N THR A 77 42.66 -2.70 -18.98
CA THR A 77 43.89 -2.96 -19.73
C THR A 77 43.82 -4.21 -20.61
N GLY A 78 42.89 -5.13 -20.32
CA GLY A 78 42.66 -6.34 -21.11
C GLY A 78 41.74 -6.07 -22.30
N ASP A 79 40.55 -5.52 -22.03
CA ASP A 79 39.63 -5.04 -23.06
C ASP A 79 38.76 -3.90 -22.50
N PRO A 80 38.98 -2.64 -22.92
CA PRO A 80 38.26 -1.49 -22.40
C PRO A 80 36.74 -1.54 -22.60
N VAL A 81 36.23 -2.34 -23.55
CA VAL A 81 34.78 -2.46 -23.78
C VAL A 81 34.09 -3.28 -22.69
N ARG A 82 34.85 -4.05 -21.92
CA ARG A 82 34.36 -4.89 -20.81
C ARG A 82 34.26 -4.16 -19.48
N VAL A 83 34.57 -2.87 -19.47
CA VAL A 83 34.53 -2.02 -18.28
C VAL A 83 33.70 -0.78 -18.61
N HIS A 84 32.74 -0.42 -17.75
CA HIS A 84 31.93 0.78 -17.95
C HIS A 84 32.62 2.00 -17.32
N SER A 85 33.10 1.86 -16.09
CA SER A 85 33.81 2.92 -15.36
C SER A 85 35.00 2.36 -14.58
N GLY A 86 35.88 3.23 -14.08
CA GLY A 86 37.00 2.80 -13.23
C GLY A 86 38.10 2.02 -13.97
N GLN A 87 38.66 1.00 -13.31
CA GLN A 87 39.74 0.15 -13.81
C GLN A 87 39.29 -1.28 -14.09
N LYS A 88 38.21 -1.75 -13.46
CA LYS A 88 37.74 -3.12 -13.63
C LYS A 88 36.24 -3.27 -13.37
N ALA A 89 35.66 -4.18 -14.12
CA ALA A 89 34.29 -4.64 -13.93
C ALA A 89 34.27 -6.10 -13.44
N LEU A 90 33.10 -6.60 -13.10
CA LEU A 90 32.89 -8.01 -12.83
C LEU A 90 32.57 -8.78 -14.11
N LEU A 91 33.19 -9.94 -14.31
CA LEU A 91 32.84 -10.92 -15.33
C LEU A 91 32.28 -12.18 -14.64
N PHE A 92 31.05 -12.55 -14.98
CA PHE A 92 30.36 -13.78 -14.61
C PHE A 92 30.05 -14.56 -15.89
N PHE A 93 30.53 -15.80 -16.03
CA PHE A 93 30.38 -16.51 -17.31
C PHE A 93 30.22 -18.02 -17.19
N THR A 94 29.70 -18.61 -18.26
CA THR A 94 29.64 -20.07 -18.44
C THR A 94 30.10 -20.47 -19.83
N PHE A 95 31.13 -21.30 -19.92
CA PHE A 95 31.63 -21.82 -21.20
C PHE A 95 30.85 -23.07 -21.63
N PHE A 96 30.26 -23.06 -22.84
CA PHE A 96 29.39 -24.13 -23.39
C PHE A 96 28.24 -24.57 -22.48
N ARG A 97 27.78 -23.69 -21.59
CA ARG A 97 26.76 -23.99 -20.58
C ARG A 97 25.84 -22.80 -20.37
N ILE A 98 24.68 -23.09 -19.80
CA ILE A 98 23.67 -22.11 -19.42
C ILE A 98 23.85 -21.71 -17.95
N HIS A 99 23.33 -20.55 -17.56
CA HIS A 99 23.28 -20.14 -16.16
C HIS A 99 22.03 -19.35 -15.85
N ASP A 100 21.66 -19.36 -14.58
CA ASP A 100 20.76 -18.40 -13.95
C ASP A 100 21.40 -18.06 -12.61
N GLY A 101 21.89 -16.84 -12.44
CA GLY A 101 22.72 -16.51 -11.28
C GLY A 101 23.17 -15.06 -11.27
N GLY A 102 23.97 -14.70 -10.28
CA GLY A 102 24.55 -13.38 -10.17
C GLY A 102 25.10 -13.10 -8.78
N LEU A 103 24.81 -11.91 -8.27
CA LEU A 103 25.36 -11.41 -7.01
C LEU A 103 24.25 -10.91 -6.09
N PHE A 104 24.48 -10.96 -4.78
CA PHE A 104 23.66 -10.22 -3.83
C PHE A 104 24.49 -9.56 -2.72
N GLN A 105 23.92 -8.52 -2.14
CA GLN A 105 24.46 -7.84 -0.96
C GLN A 105 23.33 -7.43 -0.03
N GLN A 106 23.50 -7.65 1.27
CA GLN A 106 22.57 -7.16 2.28
C GLN A 106 23.01 -5.78 2.78
N VAL A 107 22.08 -4.84 2.82
CA VAL A 107 22.35 -3.43 3.16
C VAL A 107 21.46 -3.01 4.32
N ALA A 108 22.04 -2.38 5.34
CA ALA A 108 21.31 -1.82 6.47
C ALA A 108 20.57 -0.53 6.05
N VAL A 109 19.29 -0.44 6.39
CA VAL A 109 18.42 0.70 6.06
C VAL A 109 17.32 0.83 7.13
N GLU A 110 16.67 1.98 7.24
CA GLU A 110 15.50 2.10 8.12
C GLU A 110 14.24 1.51 7.46
N PRO A 111 13.38 0.80 8.21
CA PRO A 111 12.07 0.39 7.70
C PRO A 111 11.27 1.59 7.18
N GLY A 112 10.53 1.41 6.08
CA GLY A 112 9.80 2.49 5.41
C GLY A 112 10.65 3.31 4.43
N THR A 113 11.98 3.14 4.41
CA THR A 113 12.84 3.79 3.41
C THR A 113 12.51 3.28 2.02
N ARG A 114 12.17 4.19 1.11
CA ARG A 114 12.01 3.87 -0.32
C ARG A 114 13.38 3.88 -0.97
N LEU A 115 13.70 2.80 -1.68
CA LEU A 115 15.00 2.56 -2.27
C LEU A 115 14.88 2.40 -3.77
N ARG A 116 15.94 2.77 -4.49
CA ARG A 116 16.11 2.52 -5.93
C ARG A 116 17.44 1.85 -6.18
N LEU A 117 17.41 0.74 -6.91
CA LEU A 117 18.58 0.00 -7.36
C LEU A 117 18.76 0.16 -8.88
N THR A 118 20.00 0.45 -9.28
CA THR A 118 20.45 0.51 -10.67
C THR A 118 21.78 -0.22 -10.82
N ALA A 119 22.06 -0.73 -12.02
CA ALA A 119 23.37 -1.27 -12.39
C ALA A 119 23.58 -1.11 -13.90
N TRP A 120 24.84 -1.18 -14.33
CA TRP A 120 25.21 -1.28 -15.73
C TRP A 120 25.65 -2.70 -16.05
N ALA A 121 25.24 -3.19 -17.22
CA ALA A 121 25.64 -4.51 -17.67
C ALA A 121 25.74 -4.57 -19.19
N HIS A 122 26.45 -5.58 -19.69
CA HIS A 122 26.28 -6.10 -21.05
C HIS A 122 26.76 -7.54 -21.17
N ALA A 123 26.32 -8.21 -22.22
CA ALA A 123 26.73 -9.57 -22.55
C ALA A 123 27.68 -9.63 -23.75
N TRP A 124 28.50 -10.68 -23.76
CA TRP A 124 29.00 -11.31 -24.98
C TRP A 124 28.47 -12.74 -25.06
N SER A 125 27.78 -13.04 -26.16
CA SER A 125 27.03 -14.30 -26.34
C SER A 125 27.31 -14.85 -27.73
N ASN A 126 28.29 -15.75 -27.84
CA ASN A 126 28.87 -16.16 -29.14
C ASN A 126 28.86 -17.69 -29.30
N HIS A 127 28.36 -18.17 -30.43
CA HIS A 127 28.22 -19.59 -30.74
C HIS A 127 29.40 -20.08 -31.58
N ASP A 128 29.95 -21.26 -31.24
CA ASP A 128 31.14 -21.83 -31.91
C ASP A 128 30.90 -22.27 -33.36
N GLN A 129 29.66 -22.63 -33.67
CA GLN A 129 29.17 -22.87 -35.03
C GLN A 129 28.44 -21.67 -35.66
N GLY A 130 28.56 -20.48 -35.04
CA GLY A 130 28.00 -19.24 -35.56
C GLY A 130 28.78 -18.69 -36.76
N PRO A 131 28.33 -17.58 -37.37
CA PRO A 131 29.00 -16.95 -38.51
C PRO A 131 30.36 -16.31 -38.14
N HIS A 132 30.58 -15.96 -36.87
CA HIS A 132 31.79 -15.31 -36.36
C HIS A 132 32.25 -15.95 -35.04
N PRO A 133 32.69 -17.22 -35.07
CA PRO A 133 33.03 -17.94 -33.84
C PRO A 133 34.26 -17.31 -33.17
N ASP A 134 34.21 -17.21 -31.84
CA ASP A 134 35.24 -16.62 -30.98
C ASP A 134 35.56 -15.14 -31.25
N ASP A 135 34.77 -14.44 -32.07
CA ASP A 135 34.92 -12.99 -32.23
C ASP A 135 34.38 -12.27 -30.98
N PRO A 136 35.25 -11.56 -30.21
CA PRO A 136 34.83 -10.90 -28.98
C PRO A 136 33.85 -9.74 -29.21
N ARG A 137 33.67 -9.28 -30.45
CA ARG A 137 32.76 -8.17 -30.79
C ARG A 137 31.48 -8.64 -31.47
N TRP A 138 31.33 -9.94 -31.72
CA TRP A 138 30.11 -10.53 -32.26
C TRP A 138 29.30 -11.28 -31.19
N SER A 139 28.03 -10.92 -31.06
CA SER A 139 27.06 -11.72 -30.33
C SER A 139 25.96 -12.23 -31.27
N GLU A 140 25.46 -13.44 -31.04
CA GLU A 140 24.41 -14.04 -31.86
C GLU A 140 23.05 -13.40 -31.63
N GLY A 141 22.22 -13.40 -32.68
CA GLY A 141 20.86 -12.87 -32.66
C GLY A 141 20.57 -11.96 -33.84
N GLU A 142 19.36 -12.05 -34.37
CA GLU A 142 18.89 -11.14 -35.40
C GLU A 142 18.94 -9.68 -34.90
N GLY A 143 19.67 -8.83 -35.62
CA GLY A 143 19.88 -7.44 -35.25
C GLY A 143 20.92 -7.22 -34.13
N VAL A 144 21.47 -8.28 -33.53
CA VAL A 144 22.57 -8.19 -32.55
C VAL A 144 23.90 -8.07 -33.29
N GLY A 145 24.54 -9.16 -33.70
CA GLY A 145 25.81 -9.13 -34.44
C GLY A 145 26.87 -8.25 -33.75
N TYR A 146 27.40 -7.26 -34.48
CA TYR A 146 28.33 -6.24 -33.95
C TYR A 146 27.64 -5.03 -33.29
N ASN A 147 26.31 -4.96 -33.32
CA ASN A 147 25.58 -3.79 -32.84
C ASN A 147 25.58 -3.73 -31.31
N HIS A 148 25.56 -2.50 -30.79
CA HIS A 148 25.20 -2.26 -29.39
C HIS A 148 23.70 -2.47 -29.24
N PHE A 149 23.31 -3.66 -28.81
CA PHE A 149 21.91 -4.07 -28.79
C PHE A 149 21.29 -3.88 -27.40
N TYR A 150 20.04 -3.41 -27.38
CA TYR A 150 19.23 -3.30 -26.19
C TYR A 150 17.77 -3.62 -26.52
N ALA A 151 17.17 -4.53 -25.76
CA ALA A 151 15.73 -4.74 -25.78
C ALA A 151 15.23 -5.13 -24.39
N VAL A 152 14.07 -4.63 -23.98
CA VAL A 152 13.45 -5.05 -22.71
C VAL A 152 12.95 -6.49 -22.86
N GLU A 153 13.05 -7.30 -21.82
CA GLU A 153 12.52 -8.67 -21.80
C GLU A 153 11.03 -8.67 -22.20
N GLY A 154 10.65 -9.59 -23.08
CA GLY A 154 9.30 -9.68 -23.63
C GLY A 154 9.03 -8.76 -24.82
N THR A 155 10.06 -8.07 -25.35
CA THR A 155 9.95 -7.34 -26.62
C THR A 155 9.51 -8.31 -27.74
N PRO A 156 8.38 -8.05 -28.43
CA PRO A 156 7.91 -8.93 -29.49
C PRO A 156 8.87 -9.00 -30.68
N GLY A 157 8.94 -10.17 -31.31
CA GLY A 157 9.69 -10.35 -32.57
C GLY A 157 11.19 -10.59 -32.41
N LEU A 158 11.72 -10.70 -31.19
CA LEU A 158 13.09 -11.13 -30.98
C LEU A 158 13.24 -12.63 -31.27
N ASP A 159 14.32 -13.01 -31.95
CA ASP A 159 14.67 -14.41 -32.14
C ASP A 159 15.27 -15.03 -30.85
N SER A 160 15.37 -16.36 -30.83
CA SER A 160 15.84 -17.11 -29.66
C SER A 160 17.27 -16.77 -29.26
N ASN A 161 18.10 -16.38 -30.25
CA ASN A 161 19.50 -16.04 -30.04
C ASN A 161 19.63 -14.63 -29.41
N ALA A 162 18.88 -13.64 -29.88
CA ALA A 162 18.81 -12.32 -29.24
C ALA A 162 18.21 -12.39 -27.83
N GLN A 163 17.31 -13.35 -27.58
CA GLN A 163 16.75 -13.62 -26.25
C GLN A 163 17.70 -14.39 -25.33
N ASN A 164 18.84 -14.88 -25.83
CA ASN A 164 19.70 -15.80 -25.09
C ASN A 164 20.09 -15.25 -23.71
N PHE A 165 20.45 -13.97 -23.65
CA PHE A 165 21.01 -13.34 -22.47
C PHE A 165 20.09 -12.23 -21.94
N THR A 166 19.79 -12.28 -20.64
CA THR A 166 18.95 -11.26 -19.98
C THR A 166 19.53 -10.88 -18.64
N PHE A 167 19.39 -9.60 -18.29
CA PHE A 167 19.85 -8.99 -17.03
C PHE A 167 18.68 -8.42 -16.24
N TRP A 168 18.71 -8.58 -14.91
CA TRP A 168 17.78 -7.95 -13.97
C TRP A 168 18.51 -7.42 -12.74
N VAL A 169 17.88 -6.42 -12.12
CA VAL A 169 18.18 -6.01 -10.74
C VAL A 169 16.94 -6.22 -9.86
N GLY A 170 17.15 -6.60 -8.60
CA GLY A 170 16.08 -6.93 -7.66
C GLY A 170 16.35 -6.41 -6.26
N ILE A 171 15.29 -6.15 -5.49
CA ILE A 171 15.36 -5.80 -4.07
C ILE A 171 14.43 -6.74 -3.30
N ASP A 172 14.95 -7.49 -2.33
CA ASP A 172 14.12 -8.07 -1.27
C ASP A 172 13.97 -7.03 -0.14
N PRO A 173 12.77 -6.46 0.05
CA PRO A 173 12.53 -5.44 1.06
C PRO A 173 12.54 -5.99 2.50
N THR A 174 12.50 -7.31 2.67
CA THR A 174 12.55 -7.99 3.98
C THR A 174 13.97 -8.37 4.40
N GLY A 175 14.93 -8.31 3.46
CA GLY A 175 16.31 -8.71 3.69
C GLY A 175 16.57 -10.22 3.54
N GLY A 176 15.63 -10.99 2.98
CA GLY A 176 15.84 -12.38 2.60
C GLY A 176 16.96 -12.54 1.55
N THR A 177 17.66 -13.68 1.56
CA THR A 177 18.81 -13.95 0.66
C THR A 177 18.49 -14.92 -0.46
N ASP A 178 17.26 -15.44 -0.52
CA ASP A 178 16.78 -16.31 -1.59
C ASP A 178 16.32 -15.45 -2.79
N PRO A 179 17.03 -15.49 -3.94
CA PRO A 179 16.67 -14.73 -5.13
C PRO A 179 15.37 -15.21 -5.79
N TYR A 180 14.87 -16.39 -5.43
CA TYR A 180 13.63 -16.99 -5.93
C TYR A 180 12.42 -16.75 -5.02
N ALA A 181 12.61 -16.12 -3.87
CA ALA A 181 11.52 -15.81 -2.96
C ALA A 181 10.52 -14.81 -3.59
N GLU A 182 9.23 -15.01 -3.33
CA GLU A 182 8.17 -14.10 -3.77
C GLU A 182 8.28 -12.69 -3.18
N THR A 183 9.08 -12.53 -2.12
CA THR A 183 9.39 -11.23 -1.51
C THR A 183 10.26 -10.35 -2.39
N VAL A 184 11.05 -10.93 -3.31
CA VAL A 184 11.96 -10.17 -4.16
C VAL A 184 11.15 -9.36 -5.18
N VAL A 185 11.29 -8.04 -5.12
CA VAL A 185 10.78 -7.14 -6.14
C VAL A 185 11.81 -7.04 -7.25
N TRP A 186 11.54 -7.69 -8.39
CA TRP A 186 12.38 -7.63 -9.58
C TRP A 186 12.00 -6.46 -10.49
N GLY A 187 13.01 -5.78 -11.04
CA GLY A 187 12.83 -4.85 -12.16
C GLY A 187 12.48 -5.58 -13.46
N LYS A 188 12.21 -4.83 -14.52
CA LYS A 188 12.06 -5.43 -15.86
C LYS A 188 13.41 -5.97 -16.33
N GLY A 189 13.40 -7.15 -16.97
CA GLY A 189 14.61 -7.68 -17.60
C GLY A 189 15.01 -6.89 -18.83
N ALA A 190 16.29 -6.97 -19.22
CA ALA A 190 16.75 -6.47 -20.52
C ALA A 190 17.82 -7.38 -21.14
N HIS A 191 17.73 -7.54 -22.45
CA HIS A 191 18.75 -8.11 -23.32
C HIS A 191 19.72 -7.00 -23.70
N ILE A 192 20.98 -7.12 -23.29
CA ILE A 192 22.00 -6.06 -23.48
C ILE A 192 23.26 -6.71 -24.03
N TYR A 193 23.71 -6.32 -25.23
CA TYR A 193 24.89 -6.92 -25.86
C TYR A 193 25.88 -5.87 -26.34
N ASN A 194 27.16 -6.26 -26.33
CA ASN A 194 28.30 -5.59 -26.97
C ASN A 194 28.65 -4.18 -26.46
N ALA A 195 27.80 -3.53 -25.67
CA ALA A 195 28.13 -2.31 -24.93
C ALA A 195 27.28 -2.17 -23.66
N HIS A 196 27.90 -1.64 -22.60
CA HIS A 196 27.23 -1.36 -21.34
C HIS A 196 26.00 -0.46 -21.53
N ARG A 197 24.89 -0.86 -20.94
CA ARG A 197 23.65 -0.07 -20.82
C ARG A 197 23.10 -0.20 -19.40
N PRO A 198 22.31 0.77 -18.93
CA PRO A 198 21.63 0.64 -17.66
C PRO A 198 20.61 -0.51 -17.76
N VAL A 199 20.65 -1.41 -16.79
CA VAL A 199 19.58 -2.40 -16.57
C VAL A 199 18.34 -1.64 -16.07
N PRO A 200 17.11 -2.00 -16.50
CA PRO A 200 15.92 -1.32 -16.02
C PRO A 200 15.87 -1.28 -14.49
N PRO A 201 15.73 -0.09 -13.87
CA PRO A 201 15.81 0.05 -12.42
C PRO A 201 14.64 -0.61 -11.72
N VAL A 202 14.82 -0.87 -10.43
CA VAL A 202 13.75 -1.30 -9.53
C VAL A 202 13.68 -0.41 -8.31
N GLU A 203 12.46 -0.20 -7.80
CA GLU A 203 12.22 0.52 -6.55
C GLU A 203 11.41 -0.35 -5.60
N ALA A 204 11.76 -0.31 -4.31
CA ALA A 204 11.06 -1.03 -3.26
C ALA A 204 11.13 -0.26 -1.95
N THR A 205 10.14 -0.45 -1.07
CA THR A 205 10.15 0.12 0.28
C THR A 205 10.63 -0.92 1.27
N ALA A 206 11.66 -0.61 2.03
CA ALA A 206 12.20 -1.47 3.08
C ALA A 206 11.11 -1.84 4.10
N ARG A 207 11.00 -3.12 4.43
CA ARG A 207 10.06 -3.69 5.41
C ARG A 207 10.76 -4.12 6.70
N ALA A 208 12.08 -4.15 6.69
CA ALA A 208 12.93 -4.47 7.83
C ALA A 208 14.08 -3.45 7.92
N ASN A 209 14.92 -3.58 8.95
CA ASN A 209 16.13 -2.76 9.12
C ASN A 209 17.28 -3.14 8.17
N ARG A 210 16.97 -3.94 7.15
CA ARG A 210 17.88 -4.49 6.16
C ARG A 210 17.09 -4.84 4.91
N VAL A 211 17.72 -4.66 3.76
CA VAL A 211 17.26 -5.18 2.47
C VAL A 211 18.35 -6.03 1.84
N THR A 212 17.97 -6.85 0.86
CA THR A 212 18.94 -7.53 -0.01
C THR A 212 18.78 -6.98 -1.42
N VAL A 213 19.88 -6.58 -2.04
CA VAL A 213 19.91 -6.27 -3.47
C VAL A 213 20.44 -7.47 -4.24
N PHE A 214 19.88 -7.71 -5.42
CA PHE A 214 20.27 -8.79 -6.32
C PHE A 214 20.62 -8.25 -7.70
N LEU A 215 21.71 -8.77 -8.26
CA LEU A 215 22.01 -8.76 -9.69
C LEU A 215 21.74 -10.16 -10.22
N ARG A 216 21.14 -10.26 -11.41
CA ARG A 216 20.81 -11.53 -12.04
C ARG A 216 21.10 -11.48 -13.52
N SER A 217 21.88 -12.43 -14.02
CA SER A 217 21.99 -12.77 -15.43
C SER A 217 21.43 -14.17 -15.69
N ARG A 218 20.83 -14.36 -16.87
CA ARG A 218 20.40 -15.67 -17.35
C ARG A 218 20.83 -15.85 -18.79
N ALA A 219 21.43 -17.00 -19.08
CA ALA A 219 21.72 -17.47 -20.43
C ALA A 219 20.84 -18.69 -20.76
N LEU A 220 20.11 -18.67 -21.88
CA LEU A 220 19.18 -19.75 -22.27
C LEU A 220 19.90 -20.90 -22.98
N TRP A 221 20.87 -20.61 -23.83
CA TRP A 221 21.49 -21.57 -24.72
C TRP A 221 22.96 -21.78 -24.36
N PRO A 222 23.48 -23.02 -24.48
CA PRO A 222 24.85 -23.36 -24.12
C PRO A 222 25.84 -22.90 -25.20
N PHE A 223 25.80 -21.61 -25.56
CA PHE A 223 26.77 -21.00 -26.45
C PHE A 223 28.16 -21.12 -25.86
N LYS A 224 29.18 -21.07 -26.73
CA LYS A 224 30.57 -21.21 -26.30
C LYS A 224 30.92 -20.12 -25.30
N HIS A 225 30.57 -18.88 -25.61
CA HIS A 225 30.74 -17.73 -24.70
C HIS A 225 29.37 -17.25 -24.25
N ASN A 226 29.18 -17.17 -22.95
CA ASN A 226 28.02 -16.61 -22.26
C ASN A 226 28.56 -15.77 -21.11
N ASP A 227 28.97 -14.56 -21.43
CA ASP A 227 29.71 -13.68 -20.53
C ASP A 227 28.83 -12.51 -20.12
N ALA A 228 28.52 -12.40 -18.82
CA ALA A 228 27.90 -11.25 -18.20
C ALA A 228 28.96 -10.33 -17.61
N TYR A 229 29.00 -9.09 -18.09
CA TYR A 229 29.80 -8.03 -17.48
C TYR A 229 28.88 -7.12 -16.67
N TRP A 230 29.28 -6.80 -15.44
CA TRP A 230 28.55 -5.94 -14.50
C TRP A 230 29.43 -4.82 -13.98
N ASP A 231 28.84 -3.64 -13.85
CA ASP A 231 29.53 -2.45 -13.33
C ASP A 231 28.55 -1.44 -12.72
N ASP A 232 29.07 -0.46 -11.99
CA ASP A 232 28.36 0.72 -11.46
C ASP A 232 27.00 0.41 -10.81
N VAL A 233 27.00 -0.51 -9.85
CA VAL A 233 25.82 -0.83 -9.04
C VAL A 233 25.59 0.27 -8.00
N VAL A 234 24.38 0.82 -7.99
CA VAL A 234 23.98 1.89 -7.08
C VAL A 234 22.66 1.55 -6.41
N LEU A 235 22.67 1.52 -5.08
CA LEU A 235 21.47 1.53 -4.24
C LEU A 235 21.41 2.89 -3.54
N GLN A 236 20.28 3.57 -3.65
CA GLN A 236 20.09 4.87 -2.99
C GLN A 236 18.69 4.98 -2.40
N ALA A 237 18.57 5.71 -1.30
CA ALA A 237 17.28 6.18 -0.82
C ALA A 237 16.71 7.18 -1.82
N VAL A 238 15.43 7.02 -2.15
CA VAL A 238 14.68 7.95 -2.99
C VAL A 238 13.52 8.52 -2.19
N ALA A 239 13.14 9.76 -2.49
CA ALA A 239 12.00 10.38 -1.84
C ALA A 239 10.74 9.49 -2.03
N PRO A 240 9.86 9.41 -1.01
CA PRO A 240 8.58 8.75 -1.17
C PRO A 240 7.83 9.35 -2.37
N ALA A 241 7.03 8.52 -3.06
CA ALA A 241 6.24 9.02 -4.18
C ALA A 241 5.32 10.15 -3.69
N PRO A 242 5.21 11.28 -4.41
CA PRO A 242 4.31 12.34 -4.04
C PRO A 242 2.87 11.80 -4.10
N TRP A 243 2.09 12.02 -3.04
CA TRP A 243 0.66 11.77 -2.98
C TRP A 243 -0.04 13.01 -2.47
N ILE A 244 -1.27 13.23 -2.95
CA ILE A 244 -2.17 14.27 -2.50
C ILE A 244 -3.59 13.71 -2.50
N ARG A 245 -4.41 14.06 -1.50
CA ARG A 245 -5.78 13.57 -1.32
C ARG A 245 -6.69 14.69 -0.87
N MET A 246 -7.92 14.70 -1.35
CA MET A 246 -8.97 15.62 -0.91
C MET A 246 -10.12 14.81 -0.29
N THR A 247 -10.64 15.28 0.84
CA THR A 247 -11.77 14.66 1.54
C THR A 247 -12.81 15.70 1.96
N PHE A 248 -14.07 15.30 1.98
CA PHE A 248 -15.21 16.14 2.39
C PHE A 248 -15.81 15.62 3.70
N GLU A 249 -16.12 16.53 4.62
CA GLU A 249 -16.82 16.24 5.87
C GLU A 249 -18.01 17.20 6.05
N PRO A 250 -19.26 16.69 6.15
CA PRO A 250 -19.62 15.29 5.98
C PRO A 250 -19.40 14.80 4.53
N SER A 251 -19.29 13.48 4.36
CA SER A 251 -19.11 12.85 3.03
C SER A 251 -20.40 12.83 2.19
N GLU A 252 -21.56 12.98 2.83
CA GLU A 252 -22.88 13.12 2.21
C GLU A 252 -23.56 14.40 2.71
N PRO A 253 -23.06 15.58 2.31
CA PRO A 253 -23.58 16.85 2.82
C PRO A 253 -24.97 17.15 2.31
N VAL A 254 -25.73 17.90 3.11
CA VAL A 254 -27.02 18.44 2.70
C VAL A 254 -26.99 19.94 2.45
N VAL A 255 -27.99 20.44 1.73
CA VAL A 255 -28.18 21.88 1.49
C VAL A 255 -28.20 22.65 2.82
N GLN A 256 -27.48 23.78 2.87
CA GLN A 256 -27.25 24.65 4.03
C GLN A 256 -26.37 24.04 5.14
N GLU A 257 -25.80 22.85 4.96
CA GLU A 257 -24.83 22.27 5.89
C GLU A 257 -23.40 22.68 5.51
N ALA A 258 -22.61 23.16 6.48
CA ALA A 258 -21.22 23.52 6.21
C ALA A 258 -20.40 22.26 5.86
N VAL A 259 -19.74 22.28 4.71
CA VAL A 259 -18.87 21.21 4.23
C VAL A 259 -17.42 21.62 4.47
N ARG A 260 -16.69 20.81 5.22
CA ARG A 260 -15.24 20.95 5.38
C ARG A 260 -14.52 20.14 4.31
N VAL A 261 -13.65 20.79 3.57
CA VAL A 261 -12.72 20.18 2.63
C VAL A 261 -11.35 20.13 3.28
N THR A 262 -10.77 18.94 3.37
CA THR A 262 -9.40 18.75 3.86
C THR A 262 -8.55 18.16 2.73
N VAL A 263 -7.47 18.83 2.40
CA VAL A 263 -6.46 18.34 1.46
C VAL A 263 -5.23 17.91 2.25
N THR A 264 -4.75 16.69 2.03
CA THR A 264 -3.54 16.15 2.67
C THR A 264 -2.52 15.72 1.63
N SER A 265 -1.22 15.87 1.92
CA SER A 265 -0.13 15.47 1.03
C SER A 265 1.15 15.12 1.80
N ASN A 266 2.05 14.31 1.23
CA ASN A 266 3.43 14.18 1.71
C ASN A 266 4.41 15.17 1.05
N VAL A 267 3.91 16.08 0.22
CA VAL A 267 4.68 17.17 -0.38
C VAL A 267 4.11 18.50 0.11
N ALA A 268 4.99 19.43 0.45
CA ALA A 268 4.62 20.79 0.79
C ALA A 268 4.23 21.55 -0.49
N TYR A 269 3.06 22.20 -0.47
CA TYR A 269 2.64 23.16 -1.48
C TYR A 269 2.56 24.55 -0.84
N GLU A 270 3.04 25.56 -1.57
CA GLU A 270 2.98 26.97 -1.19
C GLU A 270 1.93 27.69 -2.04
N ASP A 271 1.45 28.84 -1.55
CA ASP A 271 0.43 29.66 -2.22
C ASP A 271 -0.80 28.84 -2.65
N VAL A 272 -1.34 28.08 -1.69
CA VAL A 272 -2.44 27.14 -1.93
C VAL A 272 -3.81 27.81 -1.92
N GLY A 273 -4.71 27.28 -2.74
CA GLY A 273 -6.10 27.71 -2.82
C GLY A 273 -7.06 26.54 -2.98
N LEU A 274 -8.35 26.82 -2.77
CA LEU A 274 -9.44 25.90 -3.11
C LEU A 274 -10.50 26.68 -3.91
N GLN A 275 -10.80 26.20 -5.10
CA GLN A 275 -11.92 26.68 -5.90
C GLN A 275 -13.03 25.64 -5.85
N VAL A 276 -14.25 26.06 -5.48
CA VAL A 276 -15.42 25.19 -5.47
C VAL A 276 -16.44 25.75 -6.45
N THR A 277 -16.92 24.91 -7.36
CA THR A 277 -17.98 25.24 -8.33
C THR A 277 -19.16 24.32 -8.10
N GLY A 278 -20.31 24.90 -7.76
CA GLY A 278 -21.59 24.21 -7.66
C GLY A 278 -22.42 24.35 -8.93
N PRO A 279 -23.67 23.86 -8.94
CA PRO A 279 -24.56 23.89 -10.11
C PRO A 279 -24.80 25.29 -10.68
N SER A 280 -24.90 26.32 -9.83
CA SER A 280 -25.10 27.72 -10.23
C SER A 280 -23.81 28.54 -10.42
N GLY A 281 -22.63 27.92 -10.28
CA GLY A 281 -21.33 28.58 -10.46
C GLY A 281 -20.44 28.54 -9.23
N GLU A 282 -19.51 29.49 -9.13
CA GLU A 282 -18.51 29.51 -8.05
C GLU A 282 -19.12 29.73 -6.66
N VAL A 283 -18.59 29.00 -5.69
CA VAL A 283 -19.04 29.00 -4.31
C VAL A 283 -17.93 29.58 -3.44
N PRO A 284 -18.24 30.56 -2.57
CA PRO A 284 -17.24 31.14 -1.69
C PRO A 284 -16.75 30.09 -0.68
N VAL A 285 -15.43 30.01 -0.53
CA VAL A 285 -14.74 29.18 0.47
C VAL A 285 -14.12 30.05 1.55
N SER A 286 -13.94 29.48 2.73
CA SER A 286 -13.20 30.11 3.84
C SER A 286 -12.16 29.13 4.37
N SER A 287 -10.92 29.59 4.58
CA SER A 287 -9.85 28.77 5.14
C SER A 287 -10.13 28.37 6.58
N VAL A 288 -9.78 27.16 6.96
CA VAL A 288 -9.88 26.64 8.34
C VAL A 288 -8.64 25.85 8.71
N GLU A 289 -8.25 25.93 9.98
CA GLU A 289 -7.17 25.12 10.55
C GLU A 289 -7.53 23.63 10.56
N VAL A 290 -6.58 22.79 10.17
CA VAL A 290 -6.70 21.33 10.16
C VAL A 290 -5.43 20.69 10.69
N GLY A 291 -5.56 19.56 11.37
CA GLY A 291 -4.40 18.81 11.85
C GLY A 291 -3.65 18.14 10.71
N ALA A 292 -2.34 18.35 10.64
CA ALA A 292 -1.49 17.64 9.69
C ALA A 292 -1.27 16.17 10.13
N PRO A 293 -1.21 15.22 9.19
CA PRO A 293 -0.75 13.87 9.50
C PRO A 293 0.73 13.89 9.93
N PRO A 294 1.22 12.87 10.67
CA PRO A 294 2.57 12.85 11.24
C PRO A 294 3.71 13.11 10.24
N ASP A 295 3.56 12.65 9.00
CA ASP A 295 4.57 12.75 7.93
C ASP A 295 4.03 13.48 6.69
N GLY A 296 3.19 14.51 6.89
CA GLY A 296 2.63 15.25 5.77
C GLY A 296 2.10 16.63 6.13
N HIS A 297 1.41 17.20 5.15
CA HIS A 297 0.85 18.53 5.16
C HIS A 297 -0.67 18.42 5.06
N ALA A 298 -1.38 19.39 5.63
CA ALA A 298 -2.81 19.50 5.53
C ALA A 298 -3.24 20.95 5.32
N TRP A 299 -4.28 21.14 4.51
CA TRP A 299 -4.93 22.43 4.28
C TRP A 299 -6.44 22.26 4.33
N GLY A 300 -7.14 23.21 4.95
CA GLY A 300 -8.56 23.12 5.23
C GLY A 300 -9.33 24.31 4.68
N TRP A 301 -10.51 24.03 4.13
CA TRP A 301 -11.50 25.04 3.78
C TRP A 301 -12.91 24.59 4.18
N THR A 302 -13.82 25.55 4.27
CA THR A 302 -15.25 25.30 4.41
C THR A 302 -16.03 26.05 3.33
N PHE A 303 -17.09 25.44 2.82
CA PHE A 303 -18.13 26.11 2.03
C PHE A 303 -19.52 25.67 2.48
N VAL A 304 -20.56 26.42 2.12
CA VAL A 304 -21.95 26.09 2.43
C VAL A 304 -22.72 25.97 1.11
N PRO A 305 -23.18 24.77 0.72
CA PRO A 305 -23.95 24.57 -0.50
C PRO A 305 -25.37 25.11 -0.32
N THR A 306 -25.85 25.89 -1.28
CA THR A 306 -27.19 26.51 -1.22
C THR A 306 -28.26 25.75 -2.00
N GLU A 307 -27.84 24.77 -2.79
CA GLU A 307 -28.69 23.96 -3.66
C GLU A 307 -28.14 22.54 -3.82
N THR A 308 -28.99 21.63 -4.29
CA THR A 308 -28.62 20.23 -4.55
C THR A 308 -27.83 20.07 -5.84
N GLY A 309 -26.98 19.06 -5.87
CA GLY A 309 -26.23 18.64 -7.05
C GLY A 309 -24.76 18.42 -6.72
N THR A 310 -23.97 18.23 -7.76
CA THR A 310 -22.53 18.00 -7.65
C THR A 310 -21.76 19.31 -7.47
N TYR A 311 -20.88 19.34 -6.48
CA TYR A 311 -19.94 20.43 -6.25
C TYR A 311 -18.53 19.93 -6.56
N HIS A 312 -17.87 20.58 -7.51
CA HIS A 312 -16.52 20.27 -7.96
C HIS A 312 -15.51 21.14 -7.22
N ALA A 313 -14.57 20.52 -6.52
CA ALA A 313 -13.54 21.20 -5.75
C ALA A 313 -12.15 20.96 -6.38
N VAL A 314 -11.43 22.05 -6.65
CA VAL A 314 -10.08 22.03 -7.22
C VAL A 314 -9.13 22.68 -6.25
N PHE A 315 -8.13 21.94 -5.80
CA PHE A 315 -7.04 22.48 -5.00
C PHE A 315 -5.95 23.01 -5.94
N THR A 316 -5.49 24.24 -5.70
CA THR A 316 -4.46 24.92 -6.48
C THR A 316 -3.22 25.21 -5.66
N ALA A 317 -2.08 25.35 -6.33
CA ALA A 317 -0.81 25.74 -5.73
C ALA A 317 -0.03 26.69 -6.65
N GLY A 318 0.81 27.56 -6.07
CA GLY A 318 1.63 28.52 -6.83
C GLY A 318 0.82 29.63 -7.51
N GLY A 319 -0.23 30.13 -6.87
CA GLY A 319 -1.05 31.23 -7.41
C GLY A 319 -1.88 30.83 -8.64
N ASP A 320 -2.61 29.71 -8.54
CA ASP A 320 -3.48 29.10 -9.57
C ASP A 320 -2.76 28.46 -10.78
N ALA A 321 -1.42 28.43 -10.79
CA ALA A 321 -0.66 27.86 -11.90
C ALA A 321 -0.73 26.31 -11.96
N GLN A 322 -0.96 25.64 -10.82
CA GLN A 322 -0.98 24.17 -10.72
C GLN A 322 -2.27 23.69 -10.07
N ARG A 323 -2.81 22.57 -10.57
CA ARG A 323 -4.01 21.88 -10.05
C ARG A 323 -3.65 20.45 -9.61
N PRO A 324 -3.00 20.27 -8.44
CA PRO A 324 -2.47 18.96 -8.10
C PRO A 324 -3.53 17.94 -7.65
N VAL A 325 -4.75 18.37 -7.27
CA VAL A 325 -5.88 17.45 -7.01
C VAL A 325 -7.24 18.12 -7.21
N GLU A 326 -8.22 17.34 -7.66
CA GLU A 326 -9.63 17.71 -7.78
C GLU A 326 -10.53 16.57 -7.30
N ALA A 327 -11.72 16.90 -6.80
CA ALA A 327 -12.71 15.93 -6.35
C ALA A 327 -14.12 16.51 -6.37
N ASP A 328 -15.11 15.63 -6.49
CA ASP A 328 -16.53 15.97 -6.47
C ASP A 328 -17.19 15.54 -5.15
N VAL A 329 -18.20 16.30 -4.71
CA VAL A 329 -19.11 15.91 -3.64
C VAL A 329 -20.56 16.16 -4.05
N GLU A 330 -21.43 15.18 -3.79
CA GLU A 330 -22.85 15.27 -4.12
C GLU A 330 -23.64 15.82 -2.92
N VAL A 331 -24.29 16.98 -3.10
CA VAL A 331 -25.11 17.61 -2.07
C VAL A 331 -26.58 17.27 -2.27
N ARG A 332 -27.23 16.82 -1.21
CA ARG A 332 -28.64 16.39 -1.22
C ARG A 332 -29.54 17.34 -0.42
N LEU A 333 -30.85 17.26 -0.62
CA LEU A 333 -31.79 17.89 0.32
C LEU A 333 -31.79 17.11 1.63
N ALA A 334 -31.83 17.83 2.75
CA ALA A 334 -32.11 17.21 4.04
C ALA A 334 -33.45 16.47 3.97
N GLY A 335 -33.44 15.17 4.25
CA GLY A 335 -34.67 14.37 4.28
C GLY A 335 -35.62 14.82 5.40
N PRO A 336 -36.93 14.47 5.33
CA PRO A 336 -37.85 14.74 6.43
C PRO A 336 -37.41 14.01 7.70
N VAL A 337 -37.39 14.74 8.83
CA VAL A 337 -37.09 14.18 10.16
C VAL A 337 -38.34 13.50 10.70
N TRP A 338 -38.36 12.17 10.70
CA TRP A 338 -39.47 11.37 11.26
C TRP A 338 -39.48 11.42 12.79
N GLY A 339 -40.67 11.48 13.41
CA GLY A 339 -40.83 11.47 14.88
C GLY A 339 -40.94 12.84 15.55
N LEU A 340 -40.94 13.93 14.78
CA LEU A 340 -41.37 15.26 15.24
C LEU A 340 -42.91 15.32 15.31
N PRO A 341 -43.50 15.78 16.43
CA PRO A 341 -44.95 15.96 16.49
C PRO A 341 -45.38 17.14 15.61
N ARG A 342 -46.64 17.14 15.14
CA ARG A 342 -47.22 18.29 14.42
C ARG A 342 -47.15 19.59 15.24
N GLU A 343 -47.39 19.47 16.54
CA GLU A 343 -47.32 20.54 17.55
C GLU A 343 -46.66 19.94 18.81
N GLN A 344 -45.78 20.67 19.50
CA GLN A 344 -45.19 20.19 20.75
C GLN A 344 -46.26 20.06 21.84
N TYR A 345 -46.17 19.00 22.64
CA TYR A 345 -47.07 18.76 23.76
C TYR A 345 -46.36 17.96 24.87
N ALA A 346 -46.82 18.13 26.10
CA ALA A 346 -46.34 17.34 27.23
C ALA A 346 -46.98 15.95 27.23
N ARG A 347 -46.17 14.90 27.40
CA ARG A 347 -46.66 13.51 27.47
C ARG A 347 -46.20 12.83 28.76
N THR A 348 -47.14 12.19 29.44
CA THR A 348 -46.83 11.20 30.49
C THR A 348 -47.28 9.81 30.06
N TYR A 349 -46.37 8.84 30.16
CA TYR A 349 -46.60 7.44 29.85
C TYR A 349 -46.50 6.61 31.14
N VAL A 350 -47.56 5.89 31.50
CA VAL A 350 -47.57 4.93 32.59
C VAL A 350 -47.13 3.58 32.04
N LEU A 351 -45.89 3.21 32.33
CA LEU A 351 -45.25 1.97 31.89
C LEU A 351 -45.54 0.86 32.90
N LEU A 352 -46.33 -0.13 32.47
CA LEU A 352 -46.67 -1.30 33.26
C LEU A 352 -45.54 -2.35 33.24
N PRO A 353 -45.33 -3.10 34.34
CA PRO A 353 -44.32 -4.16 34.39
C PRO A 353 -44.71 -5.38 33.53
N PRO A 354 -43.73 -6.22 33.12
CA PRO A 354 -44.02 -7.47 32.44
C PRO A 354 -44.95 -8.34 33.28
N GLY A 355 -45.98 -8.91 32.66
CA GLY A 355 -46.97 -9.74 33.36
C GLY A 355 -48.09 -8.96 34.08
N ALA A 356 -48.14 -7.62 33.98
CA ALA A 356 -49.28 -6.85 34.46
C ALA A 356 -50.57 -7.20 33.71
N GLY A 357 -51.59 -7.69 34.43
CA GLY A 357 -52.91 -7.98 33.89
C GLY A 357 -53.84 -6.77 33.83
N LYS A 358 -55.07 -7.01 33.36
CA LYS A 358 -56.12 -5.98 33.19
C LYS A 358 -56.42 -5.19 34.46
N GLU A 359 -56.24 -5.80 35.62
CA GLU A 359 -56.45 -5.20 36.93
C GLU A 359 -55.54 -4.01 37.21
N TRP A 360 -54.31 -4.00 36.67
CA TRP A 360 -53.39 -2.87 36.77
C TRP A 360 -53.83 -1.70 35.90
N VAL A 361 -54.32 -1.97 34.70
CA VAL A 361 -54.92 -0.95 33.83
C VAL A 361 -56.18 -0.38 34.48
N GLN A 362 -57.04 -1.24 35.02
CA GLN A 362 -58.26 -0.81 35.73
C GLN A 362 -57.92 0.09 36.92
N ALA A 363 -56.89 -0.24 37.70
CA ALA A 363 -56.43 0.62 38.80
C ALA A 363 -55.99 2.02 38.35
N ILE A 364 -55.33 2.14 37.18
CA ILE A 364 -54.97 3.44 36.61
C ILE A 364 -56.22 4.22 36.21
N LEU A 365 -57.21 3.56 35.60
CA LEU A 365 -58.48 4.19 35.24
C LEU A 365 -59.27 4.64 36.48
N ASP A 366 -59.39 3.76 37.46
CA ASP A 366 -60.14 3.99 38.70
C ASP A 366 -59.54 5.09 39.57
N SER A 367 -58.23 5.37 39.45
CA SER A 367 -57.57 6.51 40.12
C SER A 367 -58.05 7.88 39.60
N GLY A 368 -58.76 7.89 38.46
CA GLY A 368 -59.16 9.08 37.72
C GLY A 368 -58.00 9.80 37.01
N ALA A 369 -56.76 9.33 37.14
CA ALA A 369 -55.59 9.98 36.53
C ALA A 369 -55.70 10.04 35.00
N TRP A 370 -56.24 8.99 34.38
CA TRP A 370 -56.45 8.97 32.93
C TRP A 370 -57.51 10.00 32.48
N GLU A 371 -58.59 10.18 33.24
CA GLU A 371 -59.62 11.19 32.93
C GLU A 371 -59.09 12.61 33.10
N ARG A 372 -58.31 12.85 34.18
CA ARG A 372 -57.73 14.17 34.49
C ARG A 372 -56.66 14.58 33.49
N TYR A 373 -55.75 13.67 33.15
CA TYR A 373 -54.50 14.03 32.48
C TYR A 373 -54.28 13.35 31.12
N ARG A 374 -55.15 12.42 30.71
CA ARG A 374 -55.06 11.69 29.43
C ARG A 374 -53.71 11.00 29.21
N TRP A 375 -53.11 10.49 30.28
CA TRP A 375 -51.84 9.76 30.22
C TRP A 375 -51.92 8.54 29.29
N THR A 376 -50.82 8.24 28.60
CA THR A 376 -50.70 7.03 27.81
C THR A 376 -50.41 5.84 28.74
N ILE A 377 -51.04 4.69 28.50
CA ILE A 377 -50.84 3.48 29.30
C ILE A 377 -50.33 2.39 28.37
N GLY A 378 -49.26 1.70 28.75
CA GLY A 378 -48.80 0.54 27.99
C GLY A 378 -47.61 -0.18 28.62
N GLY A 379 -47.10 -1.20 27.92
CA GLY A 379 -46.09 -2.12 28.42
C GLY A 379 -44.80 -2.17 27.61
N SER A 380 -44.54 -1.17 26.75
CA SER A 380 -43.32 -1.09 25.93
C SER A 380 -42.45 0.08 26.41
N ALA A 381 -41.22 -0.23 26.82
CA ALA A 381 -40.26 0.79 27.24
C ALA A 381 -39.86 1.70 26.07
N ASP A 382 -39.73 1.14 24.86
CA ASP A 382 -39.46 1.92 23.65
C ASP A 382 -40.61 2.89 23.32
N ASP A 383 -41.86 2.46 23.39
CA ASP A 383 -43.02 3.34 23.14
C ASP A 383 -43.12 4.46 24.19
N ALA A 384 -42.77 4.15 25.44
CA ALA A 384 -42.73 5.13 26.51
C ALA A 384 -41.68 6.22 26.23
N GLY A 385 -40.55 5.84 25.62
CA GLY A 385 -39.41 6.70 25.31
C GLY A 385 -39.44 7.38 23.95
N ILE A 386 -40.18 6.87 22.94
CA ILE A 386 -40.09 7.39 21.57
C ILE A 386 -40.77 8.76 21.39
N GLY A 387 -40.27 9.55 20.43
CA GLY A 387 -40.81 10.84 20.02
C GLY A 387 -39.91 12.01 20.42
N ALA A 388 -39.76 12.98 19.51
CA ALA A 388 -38.99 14.21 19.69
C ALA A 388 -39.82 15.27 20.46
N LEU A 389 -40.24 14.92 21.68
CA LEU A 389 -40.98 15.79 22.59
C LEU A 389 -40.05 16.47 23.58
N GLU A 390 -40.30 17.75 23.87
CA GLU A 390 -39.53 18.52 24.85
C GLU A 390 -39.87 18.15 26.30
N ASP A 391 -41.13 17.79 26.57
CA ASP A 391 -41.61 17.36 27.89
C ASP A 391 -42.21 15.95 27.83
N LYS A 392 -41.43 14.98 28.29
CA LYS A 392 -41.81 13.56 28.30
C LYS A 392 -41.49 12.94 29.65
N THR A 393 -42.51 12.39 30.30
CA THR A 393 -42.39 11.69 31.58
C THR A 393 -42.79 10.23 31.43
N VAL A 394 -42.02 9.32 32.03
CA VAL A 394 -42.36 7.90 32.15
C VAL A 394 -42.54 7.57 33.62
N ILE A 395 -43.76 7.16 33.99
CA ILE A 395 -44.08 6.60 35.30
C ILE A 395 -43.89 5.08 35.19
N ALA A 396 -42.76 4.57 35.69
CA ALA A 396 -42.44 3.15 35.62
C ALA A 396 -42.99 2.41 36.85
N VAL A 397 -44.03 1.59 36.66
CA VAL A 397 -44.64 0.79 37.73
C VAL A 397 -43.83 -0.50 37.93
N ASN A 398 -43.39 -0.74 39.16
CA ASN A 398 -42.58 -1.88 39.58
C ASN A 398 -41.41 -2.18 38.62
N PRO A 399 -40.47 -1.23 38.41
CA PRO A 399 -39.41 -1.40 37.43
C PRO A 399 -38.49 -2.59 37.72
N GLU A 400 -38.47 -3.09 38.96
CA GLU A 400 -37.76 -4.31 39.37
C GLU A 400 -38.28 -5.60 38.70
N ALA A 401 -39.48 -5.57 38.10
CA ALA A 401 -40.02 -6.70 37.35
C ALA A 401 -39.46 -6.80 35.92
N TRP A 402 -38.72 -5.79 35.46
CA TRP A 402 -38.01 -5.82 34.19
C TRP A 402 -36.64 -6.48 34.37
N SER A 403 -36.16 -7.18 33.34
CA SER A 403 -34.85 -7.84 33.35
C SER A 403 -33.67 -6.87 33.35
N ASP A 404 -33.87 -5.66 32.82
CA ASP A 404 -32.85 -4.64 32.63
C ASP A 404 -33.10 -3.42 33.54
N ASP A 405 -32.04 -2.66 33.82
CA ASP A 405 -32.14 -1.37 34.51
C ASP A 405 -32.84 -0.34 33.61
N LEU A 406 -34.14 -0.16 33.82
CA LEU A 406 -34.96 0.78 33.04
C LEU A 406 -34.47 2.23 33.13
N GLU A 407 -33.91 2.65 34.27
CA GLU A 407 -33.42 4.03 34.41
C GLU A 407 -32.16 4.24 33.56
N ALA A 408 -31.26 3.26 33.55
CA ALA A 408 -30.10 3.26 32.65
C ALA A 408 -30.54 3.19 31.18
N PHE A 409 -31.52 2.35 30.85
CA PHE A 409 -32.09 2.22 29.51
C PHE A 409 -32.62 3.56 28.98
N PHE A 410 -33.51 4.24 29.71
CA PHE A 410 -34.05 5.53 29.26
C PHE A 410 -32.98 6.60 29.14
N ARG A 411 -31.98 6.60 30.02
CA ARG A 411 -30.85 7.54 29.96
C ARG A 411 -29.98 7.34 28.72
N GLN A 412 -29.77 6.08 28.32
CA GLN A 412 -28.95 5.72 27.17
C GLN A 412 -29.67 5.94 25.85
N TYR A 413 -30.89 5.43 25.72
CA TYR A 413 -31.60 5.36 24.43
C TYR A 413 -32.61 6.48 24.21
N TYR A 414 -33.14 7.08 25.28
CA TYR A 414 -34.19 8.09 25.22
C TYR A 414 -33.90 9.29 26.12
N PRO A 415 -32.77 10.00 25.88
CA PRO A 415 -32.33 11.09 26.74
C PRO A 415 -33.40 12.19 26.85
N ARG A 416 -33.41 12.90 27.99
CA ARG A 416 -34.41 13.91 28.39
C ARG A 416 -35.78 13.37 28.79
N THR A 417 -36.00 12.05 28.79
CA THR A 417 -37.17 11.45 29.41
C THR A 417 -37.09 11.57 30.94
N ARG A 418 -38.07 12.22 31.56
CA ARG A 418 -38.19 12.26 33.03
C ARG A 418 -38.68 10.91 33.52
N TYR A 419 -37.81 10.19 34.21
CA TYR A 419 -38.10 8.85 34.74
C TYR A 419 -38.63 8.94 36.18
N LEU A 420 -39.79 8.36 36.46
CA LEU A 420 -40.40 8.32 37.78
C LEU A 420 -40.81 6.89 38.17
N PRO A 421 -40.04 6.20 39.03
CA PRO A 421 -40.37 4.85 39.45
C PRO A 421 -41.44 4.85 40.56
N ILE A 422 -42.41 3.93 40.46
CA ILE A 422 -43.41 3.64 41.51
C ILE A 422 -43.31 2.17 41.89
N ARG A 423 -43.25 1.87 43.19
CA ARG A 423 -43.19 0.50 43.73
C ARG A 423 -44.43 0.22 44.57
N VAL A 424 -45.24 -0.73 44.12
CA VAL A 424 -46.56 -1.06 44.68
C VAL A 424 -46.85 -2.56 44.55
N ALA A 425 -47.26 -3.19 45.64
CA ALA A 425 -47.48 -4.64 45.66
C ALA A 425 -48.81 -5.09 45.02
N THR A 426 -49.79 -4.19 44.88
CA THR A 426 -51.13 -4.52 44.37
C THR A 426 -51.68 -3.42 43.47
N PRO A 427 -52.62 -3.74 42.54
CA PRO A 427 -53.32 -2.74 41.74
C PRO A 427 -54.01 -1.67 42.61
N GLU A 428 -54.60 -2.06 43.74
CA GLU A 428 -55.24 -1.13 44.67
C GLU A 428 -54.23 -0.15 45.32
N ALA A 429 -52.98 -0.58 45.52
CA ALA A 429 -51.92 0.33 45.96
C ALA A 429 -51.47 1.26 44.83
N LEU A 430 -51.44 0.79 43.57
CA LEU A 430 -51.18 1.66 42.41
C LEU A 430 -52.26 2.74 42.30
N ARG A 431 -53.55 2.36 42.38
CA ARG A 431 -54.69 3.29 42.29
C ARG A 431 -54.51 4.47 43.26
N ARG A 432 -54.35 4.17 44.54
CA ARG A 432 -54.16 5.19 45.59
C ARG A 432 -52.93 6.04 45.35
N ARG A 433 -51.83 5.43 44.89
CA ARG A 433 -50.61 6.18 44.59
C ARG A 433 -50.78 7.19 43.45
N LEU A 434 -51.57 6.85 42.44
CA LEU A 434 -51.87 7.74 41.31
C LEU A 434 -52.96 8.78 41.63
N GLU A 435 -53.80 8.57 42.65
CA GLU A 435 -54.73 9.59 43.17
C GLU A 435 -54.00 10.74 43.88
N GLU A 436 -52.84 10.44 44.49
CA GLU A 436 -51.99 11.41 45.20
C GLU A 436 -51.07 12.21 44.26
N MET A 437 -51.03 11.88 42.97
CA MET A 437 -50.21 12.53 41.94
C MET A 437 -51.03 13.48 41.08
#